data_AF-A0A1H6EZC9-F1
#
_entry.id   AF-A0A1H6EZC9-F1
#
_cell.length_a   1.000
_cell.length_b   1.000
_cell.length_c   1.000
_cell.angle_alpha   90.00
_cell.angle_beta   90.00
_cell.angle_gamma   90.00
#
_symmetry.space_group_name_H-M   'P 1'
#
loop_
_entity.id
_entity.type
_entity.pdbx_description
1 polymer ?
#
loop_
_entity_poly.entity_id
_entity_poly.type
_entity_poly.pdbx_seq_one_letter_code
_entity_poly.pdbx_strand_id
1 'polypeptide(L)'
;MREADTAATFAVRLRSAQPLTPWRGDTVTLPGDAAHAMSPGRGEGANATLRDARSLGRVVTGCVRQGTPLAIAKGAYEAETPAYGNEMVERSRRQPLFDRGSR
;
A
#
# COMPACT_ATOMS: atom_id res chain seq x y z
N MET A 1 -11.43 -11.51 -29.02
CA MET A 1 -10.85 -10.38 -28.25
C MET A 1 -11.58 -9.14 -28.71
N ARG A 2 -12.26 -8.42 -27.82
CA ARG A 2 -13.04 -7.23 -28.18
C ARG A 2 -12.07 -6.05 -28.23
N GLU A 3 -12.16 -5.23 -29.27
CA GLU A 3 -11.28 -4.07 -29.44
C GLU A 3 -11.49 -3.08 -28.29
N ALA A 4 -10.40 -2.46 -27.83
CA ALA A 4 -10.47 -1.46 -26.77
C ALA A 4 -11.13 -0.20 -27.32
N ASP A 5 -12.12 0.33 -26.60
CA ASP A 5 -12.75 1.60 -26.94
C ASP A 5 -11.73 2.74 -26.76
N THR A 6 -11.34 3.36 -27.87
CA THR A 6 -10.36 4.45 -27.88
C THR A 6 -10.84 5.66 -27.08
N ALA A 7 -12.15 5.94 -27.07
CA ALA A 7 -12.73 7.04 -26.30
C ALA A 7 -12.68 6.78 -24.79
N ALA A 8 -12.63 5.52 -24.37
CA ALA A 8 -12.47 5.10 -22.99
C ALA A 8 -11.00 4.83 -22.59
N THR A 9 -10.05 5.09 -23.49
CA THR A 9 -8.63 4.81 -23.26
C THR A 9 -7.89 6.08 -22.86
N PHE A 10 -7.13 6.01 -21.77
CA PHE A 10 -6.29 7.11 -21.30
C PHE A 10 -4.94 6.63 -20.81
N ALA A 11 -3.92 7.48 -20.95
CA ALA A 11 -2.57 7.17 -20.48
C ALA A 11 -2.48 7.33 -18.96
N VAL A 12 -1.96 6.30 -18.28
CA VAL A 12 -1.64 6.35 -16.85
C VAL A 12 -0.13 6.34 -16.68
N ARG A 13 0.40 7.33 -15.96
CA ARG A 13 1.81 7.30 -15.56
C ARG A 13 1.96 6.39 -14.35
N LEU A 14 2.63 5.26 -14.53
CA LEU A 14 2.92 4.32 -13.45
C LEU A 14 4.09 4.83 -12.60
N ARG A 15 3.88 4.87 -11.28
CA ARG A 15 4.92 5.15 -10.27
C ARG A 15 4.83 4.09 -9.18
N SER A 16 5.92 3.90 -8.45
CA SER A 16 5.94 3.05 -7.26
C SER A 16 6.56 3.84 -6.11
N ALA A 17 6.06 3.64 -4.90
CA ALA A 17 6.55 4.30 -3.69
C ALA A 17 8.04 3.99 -3.47
N GLN A 18 8.74 4.88 -2.78
CA GLN A 18 10.04 4.55 -2.18
C GLN A 18 9.81 3.77 -0.89
N PRO A 19 10.81 2.99 -0.41
CA PRO A 19 10.70 2.32 0.88
C PRO A 19 10.31 3.31 1.99
N LEU A 20 9.23 3.00 2.69
CA LEU A 20 8.73 3.81 3.78
C LEU A 20 9.65 3.65 4.99
N THR A 21 10.27 4.75 5.40
CA THR A 21 11.08 4.83 6.62
C THR A 21 10.22 5.24 7.81
N PRO A 22 10.51 4.79 9.04
CA PRO A 22 9.77 5.21 10.23
C PRO A 22 9.64 6.74 10.33
N TRP A 23 8.46 7.22 10.71
CA TRP A 23 8.18 8.65 10.89
C TRP A 23 7.57 8.93 12.26
N ARG A 24 7.68 10.19 12.69
CA ARG A 24 7.06 10.67 13.93
C ARG A 24 5.64 11.14 13.68
N GLY A 25 4.76 10.85 14.63
CA GLY A 25 3.35 11.21 14.61
C GLY A 25 2.59 10.29 15.56
N ASP A 26 1.63 10.84 16.30
CA ASP A 26 1.00 10.09 17.38
C ASP A 26 -0.31 9.43 16.94
N THR A 27 -1.02 10.01 15.97
CA THR A 27 -2.37 9.55 15.59
C THR A 27 -2.60 9.49 14.08
N VAL A 28 -1.55 9.69 13.28
CA VAL A 28 -1.60 9.67 11.81
C VAL A 28 -0.73 8.55 11.28
N THR A 29 -1.31 7.66 10.47
CA THR A 29 -0.59 6.57 9.80
C THR A 29 -1.01 6.44 8.33
N LEU A 30 -0.28 5.65 7.56
CA LEU A 30 -0.45 5.49 6.11
C LEU A 30 -0.79 4.02 5.77
N PRO A 31 -1.97 3.76 5.17
CA PRO A 31 -2.28 2.49 4.52
C PRO A 31 -2.29 2.60 2.98
N GLY A 32 -2.27 1.45 2.30
CA GLY A 32 -2.45 1.40 0.85
C GLY A 32 -1.40 2.17 0.06
N ASP A 33 -1.80 2.77 -1.07
CA ASP A 33 -0.89 3.51 -1.95
C ASP A 33 -0.18 4.69 -1.28
N ALA A 34 -0.74 5.23 -0.17
CA ALA A 34 -0.08 6.25 0.63
C ALA A 34 1.20 5.74 1.30
N ALA A 35 1.27 4.44 1.61
CA ALA A 35 2.42 3.77 2.19
C ALA A 35 3.24 2.96 1.17
N HIS A 36 2.58 2.29 0.23
CA HIS A 36 3.20 1.27 -0.61
C HIS A 36 2.61 1.22 -2.03
N ALA A 37 2.47 2.36 -2.70
CA ALA A 37 2.08 2.39 -4.12
C ALA A 37 2.96 1.45 -4.97
N MET A 38 2.33 0.53 -5.70
CA MET A 38 3.00 -0.53 -6.46
C MET A 38 2.78 -0.40 -7.97
N SER A 39 3.68 -1.00 -8.74
CA SER A 39 3.37 -1.31 -10.14
C SER A 39 2.19 -2.29 -10.21
N PRO A 40 1.21 -2.09 -11.11
CA PRO A 40 0.04 -2.96 -11.22
C PRO A 40 0.35 -4.36 -11.77
N GLY A 41 1.58 -4.63 -12.24
CA GLY A 41 1.95 -5.86 -12.96
C GLY A 41 1.69 -7.17 -12.22
N ARG A 42 1.58 -7.13 -10.89
CA ARG A 42 1.29 -8.32 -10.06
C ARG A 42 -0.17 -8.39 -9.58
N GLY A 43 -0.97 -7.34 -9.75
CA GLY A 43 -2.37 -7.30 -9.33
C GLY A 43 -2.60 -7.36 -7.80
N GLU A 44 -1.59 -7.08 -6.98
CA GLU A 44 -1.67 -7.30 -5.52
C GLU A 44 -2.09 -6.07 -4.70
N GLY A 45 -2.08 -4.87 -5.29
CA GLY A 45 -2.25 -3.61 -4.53
C GLY A 45 -3.56 -3.49 -3.75
N ALA A 46 -4.67 -3.92 -4.35
CA ALA A 46 -5.97 -3.92 -3.68
C ALA A 46 -5.99 -4.88 -2.47
N ASN A 47 -5.40 -6.08 -2.62
CA ASN A 47 -5.34 -7.07 -1.55
C ASN A 47 -4.46 -6.59 -0.39
N ALA A 48 -3.34 -5.95 -0.68
CA ALA A 48 -2.49 -5.31 0.33
C ALA A 48 -3.26 -4.23 1.11
N THR A 49 -4.01 -3.37 0.39
CA THR A 49 -4.82 -2.32 1.03
C THR A 49 -5.93 -2.89 1.92
N LEU A 50 -6.58 -3.98 1.49
CA LEU A 50 -7.59 -4.66 2.32
C LEU A 50 -6.96 -5.31 3.58
N ARG A 51 -5.74 -5.85 3.45
CA ARG A 51 -4.98 -6.36 4.59
C ARG A 51 -4.64 -5.24 5.59
N ASP A 52 -4.24 -4.07 5.10
CA ASP A 52 -4.00 -2.90 5.95
C ASP A 52 -5.26 -2.48 6.69
N ALA A 53 -6.38 -2.34 5.97
CA ALA A 53 -7.66 -1.95 6.56
C ALA A 53 -8.08 -2.91 7.69
N ARG A 54 -7.92 -4.22 7.48
CA ARG A 54 -8.17 -5.23 8.51
C ARG A 54 -7.24 -5.07 9.71
N SER A 55 -5.93 -4.90 9.48
CA SER A 55 -4.97 -4.78 10.58
C SER A 55 -5.19 -3.50 11.39
N LEU A 56 -5.32 -2.36 10.70
CA LEU A 56 -5.60 -1.06 11.30
C LEU A 56 -6.91 -1.08 12.10
N GLY A 57 -7.99 -1.61 11.50
CA GLY A 57 -9.29 -1.74 12.18
C GLY A 57 -9.21 -2.57 13.45
N ARG A 58 -8.45 -3.68 13.44
CA ARG A 58 -8.23 -4.53 14.61
C ARG A 58 -7.55 -3.78 15.75
N VAL A 59 -6.43 -3.11 15.48
CA VAL A 59 -5.65 -2.43 16.54
C VAL A 59 -6.37 -1.18 17.08
N VAL A 60 -7.06 -0.43 16.21
CA VAL A 60 -7.86 0.74 16.63
C VAL A 60 -9.03 0.30 17.51
N THR A 61 -9.79 -0.72 17.07
CA THR A 61 -10.92 -1.24 17.88
C THR A 61 -10.45 -1.76 19.23
N GLY A 62 -9.30 -2.45 19.26
CA GLY A 62 -8.69 -2.91 20.51
C GLY A 62 -8.35 -1.77 21.47
N CYS A 63 -7.69 -0.72 20.98
CA CYS A 63 -7.33 0.42 21.82
C CYS A 63 -8.56 1.20 22.32
N VAL A 64 -9.56 1.42 21.46
CA VAL A 64 -10.82 2.08 21.84
C VAL A 64 -11.53 1.30 22.96
N ARG A 65 -11.62 -0.03 22.85
CA ARG A 65 -12.25 -0.88 23.89
C ARG A 65 -11.51 -0.85 25.21
N GLN A 66 -10.19 -0.70 25.19
CA GLN A 66 -9.33 -0.66 26.37
C GLN A 66 -9.17 0.76 26.95
N GLY A 67 -9.66 1.79 26.26
CA GLY A 67 -9.46 3.18 26.66
C GLY A 67 -8.00 3.64 26.57
N THR A 68 -7.18 3.01 25.72
CA THR A 68 -5.76 3.35 25.57
C THR A 68 -5.53 4.40 24.46
N PRO A 69 -4.44 5.18 24.52
CA PRO A 69 -4.15 6.18 23.49
C PRO A 69 -3.99 5.57 22.09
N LEU A 70 -4.52 6.24 21.06
CA LEU A 70 -4.40 5.80 19.66
C LEU A 70 -2.95 5.68 19.16
N ALA A 71 -2.00 6.36 19.82
CA ALA A 71 -0.58 6.18 19.56
C ALA A 71 -0.11 4.73 19.75
N ILE A 72 -0.73 3.99 20.67
CA ILE A 72 -0.46 2.57 20.88
C ILE A 72 -0.98 1.75 19.68
N ALA A 73 -2.19 2.04 19.19
CA ALA A 73 -2.75 1.40 18.00
C ALA A 73 -1.87 1.64 16.77
N LYS A 74 -1.45 2.90 16.58
CA LYS A 74 -0.54 3.30 15.50
C LYS A 74 0.77 2.51 15.56
N GLY A 75 1.42 2.47 16.73
CA GLY A 75 2.67 1.73 16.91
C GLY A 75 2.52 0.24 16.61
N ALA A 76 1.43 -0.38 17.05
CA ALA A 76 1.14 -1.78 16.74
C ALA A 76 0.93 -2.02 15.24
N TYR A 77 0.19 -1.15 14.54
CA TYR A 77 0.01 -1.24 13.10
C TYR A 77 1.33 -1.06 12.34
N GLU A 78 2.13 -0.05 12.70
CA GLU A 78 3.40 0.26 12.04
C GLU A 78 4.53 -0.72 12.37
N ALA A 79 4.39 -1.55 13.41
CA ALA A 79 5.33 -2.65 13.65
C ALA A 79 5.10 -3.83 12.69
N GLU A 80 3.87 -4.06 12.25
CA GLU A 80 3.50 -5.23 11.43
C GLU A 80 3.54 -4.95 9.91
N THR A 81 3.41 -3.68 9.50
CA THR A 81 2.98 -3.33 8.13
C THR A 81 4.11 -2.86 7.18
N PRO A 82 5.03 -1.97 7.58
CA PRO A 82 6.01 -1.37 6.66
C PRO A 82 6.96 -2.39 6.03
N ALA A 83 7.34 -3.45 6.76
CA ALA A 83 8.26 -4.47 6.26
C ALA A 83 7.68 -5.20 5.03
N TYR A 84 6.43 -5.67 5.13
CA TYR A 84 5.80 -6.36 4.00
C TYR A 84 5.45 -5.39 2.87
N GLY A 85 4.99 -4.17 3.18
CA GLY A 85 4.65 -3.16 2.18
C GLY A 85 5.87 -2.77 1.33
N ASN A 86 7.02 -2.54 1.97
CA ASN A 86 8.28 -2.25 1.29
C ASN A 86 8.73 -3.42 0.40
N GLU A 87 8.59 -4.66 0.89
CA GLU A 87 8.91 -5.84 0.10
C GLU A 87 8.00 -5.99 -1.14
N MET A 88 6.70 -5.72 -1.01
CA MET A 88 5.77 -5.77 -2.13
C MET A 88 6.07 -4.72 -3.19
N VAL A 89 6.45 -3.51 -2.78
CA VAL A 89 6.94 -2.46 -3.69
C VAL A 89 8.14 -2.94 -4.49
N GLU A 90 9.16 -3.49 -3.83
CA GLU A 90 10.36 -4.00 -4.51
C GLU A 90 10.05 -5.15 -5.47
N ARG A 91 9.19 -6.09 -5.07
CA ARG A 91 8.76 -7.19 -5.94
C ARG A 91 8.00 -6.66 -7.16
N SER A 92 7.12 -5.67 -6.98
CA SER A 92 6.37 -5.05 -8.09
C SER A 92 7.27 -4.35 -9.11
N ARG A 93 8.41 -3.80 -8.67
CA ARG A 93 9.40 -3.16 -9.55
C ARG A 93 10.14 -4.17 -10.44
N ARG A 94 10.30 -5.41 -9.97
CA ARG A 94 10.96 -6.52 -10.71
C ARG A 94 10.04 -7.22 -11.72
N GLN A 95 8.72 -7.07 -11.57
CA GLN A 95 7.71 -7.57 -12.50
C GLN A 95 6.77 -6.43 -12.93
N PRO A 96 7.26 -5.49 -13.76
CA PRO A 96 6.43 -4.40 -14.24
C PRO A 96 5.35 -4.91 -15.23
N LEU A 97 4.23 -4.20 -15.33
CA LEU A 97 3.14 -4.53 -16.27
C LEU A 97 3.61 -4.47 -17.74
N PHE A 98 4.60 -3.63 -18.02
CA PHE A 98 5.22 -3.49 -19.33
C PHE A 98 6.74 -3.55 -19.17
N ASP A 99 7.42 -4.17 -20.12
CA ASP A 99 8.88 -4.23 -20.12
C ASP A 99 9.44 -2.79 -20.24
N ARG A 100 10.44 -2.48 -19.41
CA ARG A 100 11.08 -1.15 -19.41
C ARG A 100 12.11 -0.99 -20.54
N GLY A 101 12.35 -2.04 -21.32
CA GLY A 101 13.32 -2.09 -22.42
C GLY A 101 12.69 -2.37 -23.79
N SER A 102 12.10 -1.35 -24.42
CA SER A 102 12.10 -1.21 -25.88
C SER A 102 12.02 0.28 -26.21
N ARG A 103 13.19 0.88 -26.41
CA ARG A 103 13.36 2.15 -27.10
C ARG A 103 14.37 1.93 -28.20
#